data_AF-A0A2C5ZWC9-F1
#
_entry.id   AF-A0A2C5ZWC9-F1
#
_cell.length_a   1.000
_cell.length_b   1.000
_cell.length_c   1.000
_cell.angle_alpha   90.00
_cell.angle_beta   90.00
_cell.angle_gamma   90.00
#
_symmetry.space_group_name_H-M   'P 1'
#
loop_
_entity.id
_entity.type
_entity.pdbx_description
1 polymer ?
#
loop_
_entity_poly.entity_id
_entity_poly.type
_entity_poly.pdbx_seq_one_letter_code
_entity_poly.pdbx_strand_id
1 'polypeptide(L)'
;MATSDVRDVLNLPEGGAGPRASKKQKTSGPKPNLKGLAREVHNLGGDNPIAIVPEVQQFKKRRLAVRKPAARWEMRSFRNSARPDQSLILQHWRRKETKEGGEDAPHDRAAPATGEMEDSAFAKFNVRVSVPQYSDHQYQQYLQRSDWSKGETDYLMEIVRDFDLRWPLIWDRYEWNPPATNGEANADGDESKAVVPAVRSRSMEDLKARYYEVAAKMMVAQKPVQFMSQAEFSLHELMAHFNPQQEKARKDFALNSLSRSRDEAREEESLLIEIKRILARSERLNEERRDLYNRLDYPRAETDISSFKSSTGLQTLLQNLMSADKSKKRKSIMGTDGVSPGGAAGPGGAAQEAGKRDSLAAGAVAGASIKPGHSHNNSRRRRSRSRSQSDAS
;
A
#
# COMPACT_ATOMS: atom_id res chain seq x y z
N MET A 1 -33.52 40.32 -38.93
CA MET A 1 -32.38 40.23 -39.85
C MET A 1 -32.09 38.76 -40.08
N ALA A 2 -32.23 38.31 -41.32
CA ALA A 2 -32.18 36.89 -41.66
C ALA A 2 -30.72 36.43 -41.73
N THR A 3 -30.46 35.16 -41.43
CA THR A 3 -29.12 34.54 -41.41
C THR A 3 -28.40 34.52 -42.77
N SER A 4 -29.08 34.97 -43.83
CA SER A 4 -28.50 35.24 -45.15
C SER A 4 -27.59 36.46 -45.13
N ASP A 5 -28.01 37.54 -44.46
CA ASP A 5 -27.34 38.85 -44.56
C ASP A 5 -26.00 38.86 -43.80
N VAL A 6 -25.87 38.05 -42.75
CA VAL A 6 -24.62 37.90 -41.98
C VAL A 6 -23.57 37.10 -42.75
N ARG A 7 -23.98 36.27 -43.70
CA ARG A 7 -23.06 35.41 -44.47
C ARG A 7 -22.46 36.14 -45.66
N ASP A 8 -23.21 37.07 -46.24
CA ASP A 8 -22.78 37.93 -47.35
C ASP A 8 -21.72 38.96 -46.88
N VAL A 9 -21.86 39.46 -45.65
CA VAL A 9 -20.89 40.37 -45.01
C VAL A 9 -19.53 39.70 -44.74
N LEU A 10 -19.47 38.36 -44.73
CA LEU A 10 -18.27 37.60 -44.33
C LEU A 10 -17.61 36.80 -45.47
N ASN A 11 -18.06 36.94 -46.73
CA ASN A 11 -17.44 36.34 -47.92
C ASN A 11 -17.01 34.87 -47.76
N LEU A 12 -17.85 34.05 -47.12
CA LEU A 12 -17.55 32.63 -46.91
C LEU A 12 -17.94 31.81 -48.15
N PRO A 13 -17.08 30.89 -48.65
CA PRO A 13 -17.29 30.18 -49.90
C PRO A 13 -18.53 29.26 -49.87
N GLU A 14 -19.31 29.34 -50.95
CA GLU A 14 -20.56 28.63 -51.15
C GLU A 14 -20.32 27.23 -51.75
N GLY A 15 -20.82 26.18 -51.10
CA GLY A 15 -20.98 24.86 -51.72
C GLY A 15 -20.02 23.75 -51.27
N GLY A 16 -20.55 22.86 -50.43
CA GLY A 16 -19.92 21.58 -50.07
C GLY A 16 -20.94 20.71 -49.35
N ALA A 17 -21.79 20.03 -50.12
CA ALA A 17 -22.91 19.23 -49.64
C ALA A 17 -22.43 17.97 -48.88
N GLY A 18 -22.78 17.90 -47.59
CA GLY A 18 -22.79 16.69 -46.77
C GLY A 18 -24.17 16.51 -46.11
N PRO A 19 -24.63 15.27 -45.87
CA PRO A 19 -26.04 14.98 -45.61
C PRO A 19 -26.53 15.60 -44.29
N ARG A 20 -27.66 16.32 -44.37
CA ARG A 20 -28.33 17.00 -43.26
C ARG A 20 -28.67 16.04 -42.13
N ALA A 21 -28.21 16.37 -40.92
CA ALA A 21 -28.74 15.84 -39.68
C ALA A 21 -30.23 16.18 -39.55
N SER A 22 -31.02 15.20 -39.14
CA SER A 22 -32.46 15.24 -39.04
C SER A 22 -32.96 16.37 -38.11
N LYS A 23 -34.07 16.95 -38.56
CA LYS A 23 -34.94 17.93 -37.89
C LYS A 23 -34.98 17.70 -36.36
N LYS A 24 -34.49 18.67 -35.56
CA LYS A 24 -34.63 18.66 -34.09
C LYS A 24 -36.10 18.45 -33.73
N GLN A 25 -36.38 17.32 -33.08
CA GLN A 25 -37.68 16.98 -32.57
C GLN A 25 -38.03 17.98 -31.46
N LYS A 26 -39.05 18.80 -31.70
CA LYS A 26 -39.60 19.73 -30.73
C LYS A 26 -40.30 18.90 -29.65
N THR A 27 -39.64 18.64 -28.53
CA THR A 27 -40.23 17.95 -27.37
C THR A 27 -41.09 18.95 -26.60
N SER A 28 -42.29 19.26 -27.11
CA SER A 28 -43.34 19.88 -26.32
C SER A 28 -43.98 18.83 -25.42
N GLY A 29 -43.25 18.36 -24.41
CA GLY A 29 -43.78 17.60 -23.29
C GLY A 29 -44.12 18.55 -22.12
N PRO A 30 -45.18 18.31 -21.33
CA PRO A 30 -45.46 19.12 -20.15
C PRO A 30 -44.34 18.91 -19.13
N LYS A 31 -43.59 19.96 -18.78
CA LYS A 31 -42.59 19.89 -17.71
C LYS A 31 -43.32 19.69 -16.38
N PRO A 32 -42.96 18.69 -15.55
CA PRO A 32 -43.59 18.48 -14.26
C PRO A 32 -43.23 19.65 -13.34
N ASN A 33 -44.23 20.42 -12.91
CA ASN A 33 -44.03 21.44 -11.88
C ASN A 33 -43.58 20.74 -10.59
N LEU A 34 -42.35 21.02 -10.15
CA LEU A 34 -41.89 20.64 -8.82
C LEU A 34 -42.72 21.42 -7.80
N LYS A 35 -43.66 20.74 -7.14
CA LYS A 35 -44.60 21.35 -6.20
C LYS A 35 -43.82 21.98 -5.04
N GLY A 36 -43.84 23.31 -4.95
CA GLY A 36 -43.19 24.09 -3.88
C GLY A 36 -42.04 25.01 -4.32
N LEU A 37 -41.66 25.03 -5.60
CA LEU A 37 -40.62 25.93 -6.10
C LEU A 37 -41.24 27.08 -6.92
N ALA A 38 -40.80 28.32 -6.66
CA ALA A 38 -41.27 29.50 -7.39
C ALA A 38 -40.94 29.40 -8.90
N ARG A 39 -41.88 29.86 -9.73
CA ARG A 39 -41.87 29.66 -11.19
C ARG A 39 -40.69 30.33 -11.89
N GLU A 40 -40.16 31.41 -11.32
CA GLU A 40 -38.96 32.11 -11.81
C GLU A 40 -37.66 31.35 -11.50
N VAL A 41 -37.56 30.72 -10.33
CA VAL A 41 -36.39 29.91 -9.92
C VAL A 41 -36.29 28.65 -10.78
N HIS A 42 -37.42 28.05 -11.14
CA HIS A 42 -37.46 26.90 -12.05
C HIS A 42 -37.01 27.25 -13.49
N ASN A 43 -37.19 28.50 -13.93
CA ASN A 43 -36.80 28.93 -15.28
C ASN A 43 -35.34 29.40 -15.39
N LEU A 44 -34.68 29.68 -14.25
CA LEU A 44 -33.25 30.03 -14.18
C LEU A 44 -32.34 28.79 -14.21
N GLY A 45 -32.85 27.62 -13.82
CA GLY A 45 -32.18 26.34 -14.00
C GLY A 45 -32.22 25.92 -15.47
N GLY A 46 -31.13 26.16 -16.20
CA GLY A 46 -30.92 25.62 -17.54
C GLY A 46 -31.00 24.08 -17.59
N ASP A 47 -30.80 23.52 -18.78
CA ASP A 47 -31.14 22.14 -19.22
C ASP A 47 -30.50 20.96 -18.45
N ASN A 48 -29.91 21.20 -17.27
CA ASN A 48 -29.48 20.18 -16.32
C ASN A 48 -29.96 20.55 -14.91
N PRO A 49 -31.19 20.16 -14.50
CA PRO A 49 -31.57 20.28 -13.11
C PRO A 49 -30.64 19.39 -12.27
N ILE A 50 -29.88 19.99 -11.34
CA ILE A 50 -29.21 19.24 -10.26
C ILE A 50 -30.34 18.67 -9.41
N ALA A 51 -30.74 17.45 -9.74
CA ALA A 51 -31.75 16.71 -9.02
C ALA A 51 -31.17 16.28 -7.67
N ILE A 52 -31.23 17.16 -6.68
CA ILE A 52 -31.16 16.74 -5.27
C ILE A 52 -32.53 16.15 -4.94
N VAL A 53 -32.84 15.02 -5.57
CA VAL A 53 -33.89 14.13 -5.10
C VAL A 53 -33.23 13.36 -3.96
N PRO A 54 -33.70 13.46 -2.71
CA PRO A 54 -33.35 12.48 -1.70
C PRO A 54 -33.76 11.14 -2.30
N GLU A 55 -32.80 10.27 -2.58
CA GLU A 55 -33.08 8.92 -3.04
C GLU A 55 -33.74 8.19 -1.88
N VAL A 56 -35.04 8.41 -1.71
CA VAL A 56 -35.87 7.62 -0.82
C VAL A 56 -35.94 6.27 -1.52
N GLN A 57 -35.00 5.39 -1.16
CA GLN A 57 -34.99 3.98 -1.55
C GLN A 57 -36.35 3.41 -1.20
N GLN A 58 -37.28 3.43 -2.17
CA GLN A 58 -38.56 2.79 -2.05
C GLN A 58 -38.25 1.31 -2.08
N PHE A 59 -37.94 0.72 -0.92
CA PHE A 59 -37.81 -0.71 -0.76
C PHE A 59 -39.07 -1.33 -1.38
N LYS A 60 -38.91 -1.98 -2.54
CA LYS A 60 -40.01 -2.65 -3.23
C LYS A 60 -40.76 -3.45 -2.18
N LYS A 61 -42.01 -3.06 -1.86
CA LYS A 61 -42.86 -3.80 -0.92
C LYS A 61 -42.78 -5.26 -1.35
N ARG A 62 -42.16 -6.08 -0.49
CA ARG A 62 -41.85 -7.47 -0.78
C ARG A 62 -43.17 -8.12 -1.21
N ARG A 63 -43.28 -8.56 -2.47
CA ARG A 63 -44.48 -9.26 -2.94
C ARG A 63 -44.72 -10.43 -1.99
N LEU A 64 -45.80 -10.38 -1.22
CA LEU A 64 -46.12 -11.33 -0.13
C LEU A 64 -46.49 -12.74 -0.64
N ALA A 65 -46.41 -13.00 -1.93
CA ALA A 65 -46.68 -14.31 -2.52
C ALA A 65 -45.43 -14.86 -3.22
N VAL A 66 -44.38 -15.13 -2.45
CA VAL A 66 -43.36 -16.10 -2.87
C VAL A 66 -43.85 -17.46 -2.39
N ARG A 67 -44.62 -18.17 -3.22
CA ARG A 67 -45.04 -19.57 -2.99
C ARG A 67 -43.88 -20.56 -3.18
N LYS A 68 -42.66 -20.20 -2.77
CA LYS A 68 -41.57 -21.17 -2.72
C LYS A 68 -41.74 -21.96 -1.42
N PRO A 69 -41.79 -23.31 -1.47
CA PRO A 69 -41.86 -24.11 -0.25
C PRO A 69 -40.69 -23.76 0.66
N ALA A 70 -40.93 -23.73 1.97
CA ALA A 70 -39.88 -23.47 2.94
C ALA A 70 -38.78 -24.52 2.77
N ALA A 71 -37.54 -24.05 2.59
CA ALA A 71 -36.39 -24.94 2.46
C ALA A 71 -36.32 -25.83 3.72
N ARG A 72 -36.33 -27.14 3.52
CA ARG A 72 -36.22 -28.12 4.60
C ARG A 72 -34.77 -28.12 5.08
N TRP A 73 -34.55 -28.08 6.38
CA TRP A 73 -33.21 -28.11 6.98
C TRP A 73 -33.04 -29.41 7.76
N GLU A 74 -31.86 -30.00 7.69
CA GLU A 74 -31.48 -31.19 8.45
C GLU A 74 -30.17 -30.94 9.20
N MET A 75 -30.08 -31.49 10.42
CA MET A 75 -28.85 -31.49 11.20
C MET A 75 -27.95 -32.61 10.67
N ARG A 76 -26.89 -32.23 9.95
CA ARG A 76 -25.90 -33.18 9.44
C ARG A 76 -24.68 -33.17 10.34
N SER A 77 -24.22 -34.36 10.72
CA SER A 77 -22.96 -34.56 11.40
C SER A 77 -21.79 -34.42 10.41
N PHE A 78 -20.75 -33.70 10.81
CA PHE A 78 -19.56 -33.44 10.03
C PHE A 78 -18.30 -33.57 10.90
N ARG A 79 -17.17 -33.92 10.27
CA ARG A 79 -15.85 -34.02 10.91
C ARG A 79 -15.07 -32.74 10.65
N ASN A 80 -14.13 -32.38 11.52
CA ASN A 80 -13.24 -31.24 11.28
C ASN A 80 -11.80 -31.72 11.07
N SER A 81 -11.37 -31.85 9.82
CA SER A 81 -9.98 -32.23 9.49
C SER A 81 -8.93 -31.20 9.90
N ALA A 82 -9.32 -29.97 10.26
CA ALA A 82 -8.38 -28.97 10.78
C ALA A 82 -7.79 -29.36 12.15
N ARG A 83 -8.44 -30.29 12.85
CA ARG A 83 -8.10 -30.72 14.21
C ARG A 83 -7.32 -32.05 14.16
N PRO A 84 -6.18 -32.16 14.86
CA PRO A 84 -5.35 -33.38 14.82
C PRO A 84 -5.99 -34.56 15.55
N ASP A 85 -6.85 -34.28 16.54
CA ASP A 85 -7.51 -35.26 17.39
C ASP A 85 -8.63 -36.03 16.65
N GLN A 86 -9.13 -35.51 15.52
CA GLN A 86 -10.19 -36.04 14.65
C GLN A 86 -11.38 -36.76 15.32
N SER A 87 -11.55 -36.59 16.63
CA SER A 87 -12.45 -37.32 17.53
C SER A 87 -13.77 -36.60 17.73
N LEU A 88 -13.77 -35.29 17.48
CA LEU A 88 -14.92 -34.44 17.63
C LEU A 88 -15.80 -34.48 16.38
N ILE A 89 -16.98 -35.09 16.51
CA ILE A 89 -18.05 -35.06 15.51
C ILE A 89 -18.99 -33.92 15.87
N LEU A 90 -19.07 -32.91 15.00
CA LEU A 90 -19.94 -31.74 15.17
C LEU A 90 -21.16 -31.86 14.27
N GLN A 91 -22.20 -31.06 14.53
CA GLN A 91 -23.40 -31.02 13.69
C GLN A 91 -23.63 -29.60 13.15
N HIS A 92 -24.06 -29.48 11.90
CA HIS A 92 -24.48 -28.21 11.31
C HIS A 92 -25.79 -28.34 10.53
N TRP A 93 -26.52 -27.24 10.41
CA TRP A 93 -27.75 -27.18 9.61
C TRP A 93 -27.42 -27.09 8.12
N ARG A 94 -27.86 -28.09 7.34
CA ARG A 94 -27.81 -28.08 5.87
C ARG A 94 -29.21 -28.05 5.30
N ARG A 95 -29.37 -27.40 4.14
CA ARG A 95 -30.60 -27.52 3.37
C ARG A 95 -30.68 -28.94 2.82
N LYS A 96 -31.80 -29.61 3.08
CA LYS A 96 -32.11 -30.92 2.53
C LYS A 96 -32.42 -30.73 1.05
N GLU A 97 -31.62 -31.31 0.18
CA GLU A 97 -31.88 -31.32 -1.26
C GLU A 97 -33.08 -32.24 -1.52
N THR A 98 -34.23 -31.64 -1.83
CA THR A 98 -35.40 -32.40 -2.30
C THR A 98 -35.10 -32.83 -3.73
N LYS A 99 -34.83 -34.11 -3.97
CA LYS A 99 -34.67 -34.71 -5.31
C LYS A 99 -36.01 -34.78 -6.06
N GLU A 100 -36.70 -33.67 -6.21
CA GLU A 100 -37.87 -33.56 -7.08
C GLU A 100 -37.73 -32.31 -7.95
N GLY A 101 -37.18 -32.52 -9.16
CA GLY A 101 -37.38 -31.68 -10.34
C GLY A 101 -36.75 -30.28 -10.33
N GLY A 102 -35.60 -30.14 -11.02
CA GLY A 102 -35.10 -28.85 -11.48
C GLY A 102 -33.58 -28.81 -11.62
N GLU A 103 -33.11 -28.91 -12.87
CA GLU A 103 -31.70 -28.91 -13.31
C GLU A 103 -30.95 -27.57 -13.10
N ASP A 104 -31.34 -26.74 -12.14
CA ASP A 104 -30.78 -25.40 -11.92
C ASP A 104 -30.20 -25.22 -10.50
N ALA A 105 -29.33 -26.13 -10.07
CA ALA A 105 -28.41 -25.89 -8.96
C ALA A 105 -27.00 -25.65 -9.51
N PRO A 106 -26.32 -24.53 -9.17
CA PRO A 106 -24.93 -24.33 -9.55
C PRO A 106 -24.10 -25.51 -9.04
N HIS A 107 -23.51 -26.20 -10.02
CA HIS A 107 -22.71 -27.40 -9.88
C HIS A 107 -21.36 -27.06 -9.22
N ASP A 108 -21.35 -26.70 -7.93
CA ASP A 108 -20.11 -26.31 -7.25
C ASP A 108 -19.94 -26.94 -5.85
N ARG A 109 -20.78 -27.93 -5.52
CA ARG A 109 -20.54 -28.83 -4.38
C ARG A 109 -20.94 -30.24 -4.77
N ALA A 110 -19.96 -31.02 -5.18
CA ALA A 110 -20.09 -32.47 -5.24
C ALA A 110 -20.67 -32.97 -3.91
N ALA A 111 -21.87 -33.55 -3.95
CA ALA A 111 -22.40 -34.31 -2.83
C ALA A 111 -21.45 -35.52 -2.65
N PRO A 112 -20.83 -35.72 -1.47
CA PRO A 112 -20.01 -36.91 -1.27
C PRO A 112 -20.91 -38.15 -1.38
N ALA A 113 -20.36 -39.18 -2.01
CA ALA A 113 -21.00 -40.47 -2.17
C ALA A 113 -21.37 -41.06 -0.80
N THR A 114 -22.48 -41.79 -0.78
CA THR A 114 -23.05 -42.53 0.34
C THR A 114 -21.99 -43.17 1.24
N GLY A 115 -21.77 -42.59 2.43
CA GLY A 115 -21.00 -43.20 3.53
C GLY A 115 -19.94 -42.30 4.15
N GLU A 116 -19.46 -41.27 3.45
CA GLU A 116 -18.39 -40.40 3.97
C GLU A 116 -18.99 -39.19 4.70
N MET A 117 -18.64 -39.06 5.99
CA MET A 117 -19.03 -37.93 6.82
C MET A 117 -18.44 -36.64 6.24
N GLU A 118 -19.29 -35.61 6.05
CA GLU A 118 -18.84 -34.36 5.43
C GLU A 118 -17.70 -33.74 6.26
N ASP A 119 -16.69 -33.21 5.59
CA ASP A 119 -15.66 -32.41 6.26
C ASP A 119 -16.14 -30.97 6.46
N SER A 120 -15.60 -30.31 7.48
CA SER A 120 -15.84 -28.92 7.78
C SER A 120 -15.51 -28.06 6.56
N ALA A 121 -16.48 -27.27 6.10
CA ALA A 121 -16.25 -26.30 5.03
C ALA A 121 -15.15 -25.27 5.37
N PHE A 122 -14.79 -25.17 6.64
CA PHE A 122 -13.71 -24.30 7.14
C PHE A 122 -12.36 -24.98 7.23
N ALA A 123 -12.27 -26.32 7.08
CA ALA A 123 -11.00 -27.04 7.13
C ALA A 123 -10.02 -26.57 6.05
N LYS A 124 -10.54 -26.17 4.88
CA LYS A 124 -9.76 -25.57 3.79
C LYS A 124 -9.01 -24.28 4.16
N PHE A 125 -9.45 -23.59 5.21
CA PHE A 125 -8.80 -22.35 5.66
C PHE A 125 -7.71 -22.60 6.72
N ASN A 126 -7.50 -23.86 7.12
CA ASN A 126 -6.44 -24.23 8.05
C ASN A 126 -5.09 -24.34 7.32
N VAL A 127 -4.57 -23.20 6.87
CA VAL A 127 -3.27 -23.11 6.20
C VAL A 127 -2.18 -23.09 7.26
N ARG A 128 -1.40 -24.18 7.36
CA ARG A 128 -0.23 -24.27 8.22
C ARG A 128 1.00 -23.74 7.49
N VAL A 129 1.82 -22.96 8.18
CA VAL A 129 3.06 -22.44 7.58
C VAL A 129 4.21 -23.42 7.81
N SER A 130 5.02 -23.65 6.78
CA SER A 130 6.23 -24.46 6.89
C SER A 130 7.32 -23.67 7.60
N VAL A 131 7.65 -24.06 8.83
CA VAL A 131 8.73 -23.47 9.62
C VAL A 131 10.04 -24.18 9.27
N PRO A 132 11.12 -23.45 8.94
CA PRO A 132 12.43 -24.05 8.66
C PRO A 132 12.94 -24.85 9.86
N GLN A 133 13.40 -26.08 9.61
CA GLN A 133 14.06 -26.92 10.59
C GLN A 133 15.57 -26.88 10.35
N TYR A 134 16.35 -26.87 11.43
CA TYR A 134 17.80 -26.90 11.39
C TYR A 134 18.35 -27.99 12.29
N SER A 135 19.55 -28.49 11.95
CA SER A 135 20.31 -29.42 12.79
C SER A 135 21.27 -28.67 13.71
N ASP A 136 21.77 -29.36 14.73
CA ASP A 136 22.76 -28.83 15.67
C ASP A 136 24.03 -28.33 14.98
N HIS A 137 24.48 -29.06 13.96
CA HIS A 137 25.65 -28.67 13.15
C HIS A 137 25.39 -27.38 12.37
N GLN A 138 24.20 -27.26 11.75
CA GLN A 138 23.81 -26.05 11.03
C GLN A 138 23.69 -24.85 11.97
N TYR A 139 23.22 -25.08 13.20
CA TYR A 139 23.15 -24.03 14.22
C TYR A 139 24.55 -23.51 14.57
N GLN A 140 25.49 -24.41 14.86
CA GLN A 140 26.87 -24.04 15.22
C GLN A 140 27.59 -23.32 14.09
N GLN A 141 27.34 -23.71 12.84
CA GLN A 141 28.05 -23.15 11.69
C GLN A 141 27.51 -21.79 11.25
N TYR A 142 26.17 -21.61 11.26
CA TYR A 142 25.54 -20.45 10.62
C TYR A 142 24.71 -19.58 11.57
N LEU A 143 24.20 -20.12 12.68
CA LEU A 143 23.16 -19.47 13.49
C LEU A 143 23.66 -18.92 14.84
N GLN A 144 24.96 -19.07 15.16
CA GLN A 144 25.53 -18.54 16.40
C GLN A 144 25.42 -17.02 16.49
N ARG A 145 25.00 -16.53 17.67
CA ARG A 145 24.87 -15.10 17.96
C ARG A 145 25.10 -14.85 19.45
N SER A 146 25.77 -13.76 19.80
CA SER A 146 26.05 -13.40 21.22
C SER A 146 24.78 -13.15 22.03
N ASP A 147 23.74 -12.65 21.37
CA ASP A 147 22.50 -12.23 22.03
C ASP A 147 21.48 -13.36 22.17
N TRP A 148 21.69 -14.51 21.53
CA TRP A 148 20.72 -15.60 21.44
C TRP A 148 21.37 -16.93 21.79
N SER A 149 20.78 -17.65 22.74
CA SER A 149 21.19 -19.03 23.02
C SER A 149 20.55 -20.00 22.02
N LYS A 150 21.11 -21.22 21.92
CA LYS A 150 20.53 -22.30 21.13
C LYS A 150 19.13 -22.67 21.65
N GLY A 151 19.01 -22.90 22.95
CA GLY A 151 17.72 -23.23 23.59
C GLY A 151 16.66 -22.16 23.35
N GLU A 152 17.01 -20.87 23.44
CA GLU A 152 16.07 -19.77 23.17
C GLU A 152 15.64 -19.74 21.70
N THR A 153 16.55 -20.06 20.77
CA THR A 153 16.23 -20.13 19.32
C THR A 153 15.34 -21.35 19.02
N ASP A 154 15.61 -22.49 19.64
CA ASP A 154 14.82 -23.71 19.49
C ASP A 154 13.38 -23.49 20.01
N TYR A 155 13.25 -22.87 21.18
CA TYR A 155 11.97 -22.46 21.76
C TYR A 155 11.21 -21.49 20.85
N LEU A 156 11.90 -20.49 20.27
CA LEU A 156 11.30 -19.58 19.29
C LEU A 156 10.76 -20.34 18.07
N MET A 157 11.48 -21.34 17.56
CA MET A 157 11.02 -22.11 16.41
C MET A 157 9.84 -23.02 16.74
N GLU A 158 9.78 -23.58 17.94
CA GLU A 158 8.65 -24.38 18.42
C GLU A 158 7.39 -23.53 18.57
N ILE A 159 7.47 -22.40 19.26
CA ILE A 159 6.31 -21.53 19.46
C ILE A 159 5.80 -20.94 18.13
N VAL A 160 6.70 -20.64 17.19
CA VAL A 160 6.33 -20.19 15.85
C VAL A 160 5.57 -21.27 15.08
N ARG A 161 5.93 -22.54 15.27
CA ARG A 161 5.25 -23.70 14.67
C ARG A 161 3.86 -23.92 15.29
N ASP A 162 3.74 -23.78 16.60
CA ASP A 162 2.47 -24.00 17.31
C ASP A 162 1.41 -22.93 16.99
N PHE A 163 1.85 -21.69 16.74
CA PHE A 163 0.96 -20.55 16.47
C PHE A 163 0.94 -20.09 15.00
N ASP A 164 1.47 -20.89 14.07
CA ASP A 164 1.45 -20.61 12.62
C ASP A 164 1.91 -19.16 12.28
N LEU A 165 3.04 -18.69 12.83
CA LEU A 165 3.60 -17.34 12.61
C LEU A 165 2.69 -16.16 13.04
N ARG A 166 1.70 -16.39 13.90
CA ARG A 166 0.86 -15.31 14.44
C ARG A 166 1.62 -14.54 15.52
N TRP A 167 2.42 -13.58 15.07
CA TRP A 167 3.31 -12.77 15.92
C TRP A 167 2.67 -12.17 17.17
N PRO A 168 1.43 -11.65 17.16
CA PRO A 168 0.79 -11.17 18.39
C PRO A 168 0.61 -12.27 19.44
N LEU A 169 0.22 -13.49 19.04
CA LEU A 169 0.03 -14.62 19.96
C LEU A 169 1.38 -15.18 20.43
N ILE A 170 2.34 -15.26 19.52
CA ILE A 170 3.70 -15.70 19.83
C ILE A 170 4.30 -14.77 20.88
N TRP A 171 4.23 -13.46 20.66
CA TRP A 171 4.78 -12.46 21.58
C TRP A 171 4.06 -12.46 22.93
N ASP A 172 2.72 -12.58 22.95
CA ASP A 172 1.92 -12.65 24.18
C ASP A 172 2.26 -13.89 25.03
N ARG A 173 2.62 -15.01 24.39
CA ARG A 173 2.97 -16.27 25.06
C ARG A 173 4.47 -16.54 25.15
N TYR A 174 5.31 -15.57 24.79
CA TYR A 174 6.75 -15.77 24.75
C TYR A 174 7.34 -15.69 26.16
N GLU A 175 7.45 -16.84 26.83
CA GLU A 175 8.03 -16.97 28.16
C GLU A 175 9.25 -17.90 28.13
N TRP A 176 10.41 -17.33 27.79
CA TRP A 176 11.67 -18.07 27.84
C TRP A 176 12.37 -17.85 29.18
N ASN A 177 12.42 -18.92 29.99
CA ASN A 177 13.23 -18.96 31.21
C ASN A 177 14.51 -19.76 30.93
N PRO A 178 15.70 -19.13 31.01
CA PRO A 178 16.94 -19.85 30.79
C PRO A 178 17.06 -20.95 31.85
N PRO A 179 17.44 -22.19 31.47
CA PRO A 179 17.65 -23.26 32.44
C PRO A 179 18.72 -22.82 33.43
N ALA A 180 18.50 -23.06 34.73
CA ALA A 180 19.49 -22.82 35.75
C ALA A 180 20.71 -23.70 35.45
N THR A 181 21.75 -23.10 34.89
CA THR A 181 23.06 -23.74 34.78
C THR A 181 23.64 -23.72 36.19
N ASN A 182 23.67 -24.91 36.81
CA ASN A 182 24.52 -25.13 37.97
C ASN A 182 25.96 -24.89 37.49
N GLY A 183 26.74 -24.16 38.29
CA GLY A 183 28.12 -23.78 37.94
C GLY A 183 28.91 -24.98 37.43
N GLU A 184 29.64 -24.76 36.35
CA GLU A 184 30.56 -25.72 35.76
C GLU A 184 31.50 -26.27 36.85
N ALA A 185 31.65 -27.59 36.93
CA ALA A 185 32.54 -28.27 37.88
C ALA A 185 34.02 -28.03 37.53
N ASN A 186 34.49 -26.79 37.68
CA ASN A 186 35.92 -26.48 37.68
C ASN A 186 36.46 -26.59 39.11
N ALA A 187 37.73 -26.98 39.24
CA ALA A 187 38.39 -27.40 40.49
C ALA A 187 38.42 -26.36 41.64
N ASP A 188 37.93 -25.14 41.41
CA ASP A 188 37.80 -24.05 42.39
C ASP A 188 36.33 -23.55 42.55
N GLY A 189 35.35 -24.34 42.12
CA GLY A 189 33.93 -23.95 42.02
C GLY A 189 33.17 -23.95 43.34
N ASP A 190 32.84 -22.76 43.83
CA ASP A 190 31.83 -22.55 44.87
C ASP A 190 30.43 -22.90 44.31
N GLU A 191 29.93 -24.10 44.63
CA GLU A 191 28.63 -24.66 44.19
C GLU A 191 27.42 -23.77 44.58
N SER A 192 27.65 -22.78 45.44
CA SER A 192 26.65 -21.88 46.02
C SER A 192 26.17 -20.78 45.06
N LYS A 193 26.81 -20.60 43.90
CA LYS A 193 26.53 -19.47 42.99
C LYS A 193 25.84 -19.93 41.72
N ALA A 194 24.54 -20.20 41.81
CA ALA A 194 23.69 -20.38 40.64
C ALA A 194 23.66 -19.08 39.82
N VAL A 195 24.39 -19.05 38.69
CA VAL A 195 24.33 -17.93 37.75
C VAL A 195 23.06 -18.09 36.92
N VAL A 196 21.96 -17.51 37.38
CA VAL A 196 20.73 -17.42 36.58
C VAL A 196 20.93 -16.31 35.54
N PRO A 197 20.95 -16.63 34.23
CA PRO A 197 21.01 -15.59 33.21
C PRO A 197 19.75 -14.73 33.32
N ALA A 198 19.90 -13.40 33.30
CA ALA A 198 18.78 -12.50 33.41
C ALA A 198 17.77 -12.74 32.27
N VAL A 199 16.49 -12.92 32.63
CA VAL A 199 15.38 -13.05 31.66
C VAL A 199 15.29 -11.75 30.87
N ARG A 200 15.49 -11.83 29.54
CA ARG A 200 15.42 -10.68 28.65
C ARG A 200 14.01 -10.58 28.06
N SER A 201 13.30 -9.50 28.37
CA SER A 201 12.04 -9.18 27.68
C SER A 201 12.34 -8.79 26.22
N ARG A 202 11.90 -9.60 25.26
CA ARG A 202 12.11 -9.34 23.83
C ARG A 202 10.96 -8.54 23.23
N SER A 203 11.27 -7.62 22.32
CA SER A 203 10.23 -6.99 21.50
C SER A 203 9.74 -7.97 20.42
N MET A 204 8.52 -7.76 19.91
CA MET A 204 7.98 -8.58 18.81
C MET A 204 8.89 -8.49 17.57
N GLU A 205 9.45 -7.32 17.31
CA GLU A 205 10.33 -7.04 16.19
C GLU A 205 11.68 -7.78 16.31
N ASP A 206 12.20 -7.94 17.53
CA ASP A 206 13.41 -8.75 17.78
C ASP A 206 13.18 -10.24 17.54
N LEU A 207 12.02 -10.77 17.97
CA LEU A 207 11.64 -12.17 17.71
C LEU A 207 11.51 -12.43 16.21
N LYS A 208 10.86 -11.51 15.49
CA LYS A 208 10.79 -11.52 14.01
C LYS A 208 12.18 -11.52 13.39
N ALA A 209 13.05 -10.62 13.84
CA ALA A 209 14.41 -10.51 13.34
C ALA A 209 15.16 -11.83 13.40
N ARG A 210 15.09 -12.49 14.56
CA ARG A 210 15.76 -13.76 14.77
C ARG A 210 15.17 -14.85 13.88
N TYR A 211 13.85 -14.94 13.78
CA TYR A 211 13.19 -15.92 12.92
C TYR A 211 13.56 -15.75 11.45
N TYR A 212 13.50 -14.52 10.92
CA TYR A 212 13.82 -14.25 9.52
C TYR A 212 15.31 -14.46 9.22
N GLU A 213 16.20 -14.13 10.16
CA GLU A 213 17.64 -14.42 10.06
C GLU A 213 17.89 -15.93 9.93
N VAL A 214 17.30 -16.74 10.82
CA VAL A 214 17.46 -18.19 10.78
C VAL A 214 16.86 -18.76 9.49
N ALA A 215 15.66 -18.32 9.14
CA ALA A 215 14.98 -18.83 7.96
C ALA A 215 15.72 -18.47 6.65
N ALA A 216 16.27 -17.26 6.52
CA ALA A 216 17.10 -16.88 5.38
C ALA A 216 18.35 -17.77 5.27
N LYS A 217 19.08 -17.95 6.39
CA LYS A 217 20.27 -18.81 6.44
C LYS A 217 19.94 -20.27 6.13
N MET A 218 18.79 -20.76 6.59
CA MET A 218 18.33 -22.12 6.30
C MET A 218 17.94 -22.32 4.85
N MET A 219 17.36 -21.31 4.20
CA MET A 219 17.08 -21.37 2.76
C MET A 219 18.38 -21.50 1.96
N VAL A 220 19.42 -20.74 2.29
CA VAL A 220 20.74 -20.84 1.63
C VAL A 220 21.41 -22.18 1.88
N ALA A 221 21.32 -22.71 3.11
CA ALA A 221 21.89 -24.00 3.47
C ALA A 221 21.24 -25.17 2.72
N GLN A 222 19.93 -25.09 2.45
CA GLN A 222 19.19 -26.11 1.70
C GLN A 222 19.37 -25.97 0.19
N LYS A 223 19.32 -24.74 -0.31
CA LYS A 223 19.48 -24.41 -1.72
C LYS A 223 20.42 -23.21 -1.85
N PRO A 224 21.65 -23.40 -2.36
CA PRO A 224 22.53 -22.27 -2.61
C PRO A 224 21.87 -21.26 -3.55
N VAL A 225 22.13 -19.98 -3.34
CA VAL A 225 21.50 -18.84 -4.04
C VAL A 225 21.53 -18.99 -5.58
N GLN A 226 22.56 -19.62 -6.12
CA GLN A 226 22.74 -19.87 -7.55
C GLN A 226 21.68 -20.80 -8.17
N PHE A 227 21.05 -21.64 -7.36
CA PHE A 227 20.05 -22.62 -7.79
C PHE A 227 18.62 -22.27 -7.35
N MET A 228 18.43 -21.10 -6.73
CA MET A 228 17.10 -20.65 -6.31
C MET A 228 16.28 -20.14 -7.48
N SER A 229 14.98 -20.41 -7.45
CA SER A 229 14.03 -19.76 -8.37
C SER A 229 13.91 -18.27 -8.04
N GLN A 230 13.41 -17.46 -8.99
CA GLN A 230 13.25 -16.02 -8.80
C GLN A 230 12.36 -15.68 -7.58
N ALA A 231 11.32 -16.48 -7.34
CA ALA A 231 10.42 -16.28 -6.20
C ALA A 231 11.06 -16.68 -4.86
N GLU A 232 11.88 -17.73 -4.84
CA GLU A 232 12.64 -18.12 -3.64
C GLU A 232 13.74 -17.11 -3.34
N PHE A 233 14.40 -16.58 -4.37
CA PHE A 233 15.43 -15.55 -4.22
C PHE A 233 14.86 -14.24 -3.67
N SER A 234 13.74 -13.77 -4.21
CA SER A 234 13.10 -12.54 -3.70
C SER A 234 12.61 -12.69 -2.26
N LEU A 235 12.10 -13.87 -1.89
CA LEU A 235 11.75 -14.19 -0.52
C LEU A 235 12.99 -14.19 0.39
N HIS A 236 14.07 -14.84 -0.03
CA HIS A 236 15.33 -14.86 0.71
C HIS A 236 15.88 -13.44 0.92
N GLU A 237 15.89 -12.60 -0.12
CA GLU A 237 16.34 -11.21 -0.05
C GLU A 237 15.50 -10.41 0.96
N LEU A 238 14.17 -10.55 0.92
CA LEU A 238 13.27 -9.89 1.86
C LEU A 238 13.54 -10.30 3.31
N MET A 239 13.80 -11.58 3.54
CA MET A 239 14.06 -12.12 4.89
C MET A 239 15.46 -11.72 5.38
N ALA A 240 16.46 -11.71 4.50
CA ALA A 240 17.83 -11.34 4.81
C ALA A 240 17.97 -9.84 5.14
N HIS A 241 17.19 -8.98 4.47
CA HIS A 241 17.21 -7.54 4.68
C HIS A 241 16.15 -7.03 5.68
N PHE A 242 15.56 -7.93 6.48
CA PHE A 242 14.62 -7.53 7.51
C PHE A 242 15.27 -6.62 8.56
N ASN A 243 14.80 -5.39 8.68
CA ASN A 243 15.30 -4.41 9.65
C ASN A 243 14.27 -4.17 10.78
N PRO A 244 14.59 -4.56 12.03
CA PRO A 244 13.67 -4.40 13.17
C PRO A 244 13.31 -2.94 13.46
N GLN A 245 14.26 -2.00 13.26
CA GLN A 245 14.03 -0.58 13.53
C GLN A 245 13.07 0.04 12.51
N GLN A 246 13.17 -0.35 11.24
CA GLN A 246 12.25 0.11 10.20
C GLN A 246 10.84 -0.45 10.44
N GLU A 247 10.71 -1.71 10.83
CA GLU A 247 9.42 -2.30 11.16
C GLU A 247 8.79 -1.64 12.39
N LYS A 248 9.59 -1.31 13.40
CA LYS A 248 9.14 -0.54 14.56
C LYS A 248 8.66 0.86 14.17
N ALA A 249 9.45 1.60 13.39
CA ALA A 249 9.06 2.92 12.90
C ALA A 249 7.79 2.86 12.04
N ARG A 250 7.64 1.82 11.21
CA ARG A 250 6.43 1.57 10.42
C ARG A 250 5.21 1.31 11.30
N LYS A 251 5.37 0.49 12.35
CA LYS A 251 4.31 0.20 13.32
C LYS A 251 3.90 1.46 14.08
N ASP A 252 4.87 2.25 14.55
CA ASP A 252 4.63 3.50 15.25
C ASP A 252 3.93 4.52 14.33
N PHE A 253 4.31 4.60 13.05
CA PHE A 253 3.62 5.43 12.06
C PHE A 253 2.17 4.98 11.81
N ALA A 254 1.93 3.67 11.71
CA ALA A 254 0.59 3.13 11.53
C ALA A 254 -0.29 3.35 12.77
N LEU A 255 0.28 3.18 13.97
CA LEU A 255 -0.39 3.47 15.23
C LEU A 255 -0.75 4.95 15.33
N ASN A 256 0.19 5.85 15.02
CA ASN A 256 -0.06 7.28 15.01
C ASN A 256 -1.14 7.66 14.00
N SER A 257 -1.09 7.09 12.79
CA SER A 257 -2.11 7.31 11.76
C SER A 257 -3.50 6.83 12.19
N LEU A 258 -3.56 5.76 12.98
CA LEU A 258 -4.81 5.22 13.51
C LEU A 258 -5.34 6.03 14.70
N SER A 259 -4.45 6.54 15.56
CA SER A 259 -4.82 7.38 16.71
C SER A 259 -5.08 8.84 16.34
N ARG A 260 -4.72 9.26 15.13
CA ARG A 260 -4.89 10.63 14.64
C ARG A 260 -6.35 11.07 14.70
N SER A 261 -6.59 12.16 15.42
CA SER A 261 -7.90 12.80 15.47
C SER A 261 -8.17 13.65 14.22
N ARG A 262 -9.45 13.95 13.96
CA ARG A 262 -9.86 14.79 12.82
C ARG A 262 -9.38 16.25 12.96
N ASP A 263 -9.19 16.72 14.19
CA ASP A 263 -8.78 18.09 14.47
C ASP A 263 -7.27 18.25 14.26
N GLU A 264 -6.47 17.34 14.82
CA GLU A 264 -5.03 17.23 14.53
C GLU A 264 -4.79 17.09 13.02
N ALA A 265 -5.65 16.34 12.32
CA ALA A 265 -5.51 16.20 10.88
C ALA A 265 -5.62 17.52 10.11
N ARG A 266 -6.59 18.38 10.48
CA ARG A 266 -6.79 19.70 9.88
C ARG A 266 -5.67 20.67 10.24
N GLU A 267 -5.19 20.60 11.47
CA GLU A 267 -4.08 21.43 11.93
C GLU A 267 -2.80 21.10 11.17
N GLU A 268 -2.44 19.82 11.06
CA GLU A 268 -1.29 19.37 10.25
C GLU A 268 -1.41 19.76 8.77
N GLU A 269 -2.60 19.67 8.17
CA GLU A 269 -2.83 20.14 6.79
C GLU A 269 -2.56 21.66 6.67
N SER A 270 -2.99 22.44 7.66
CA SER A 270 -2.75 23.89 7.68
C SER A 270 -1.25 24.21 7.86
N LEU A 271 -0.57 23.48 8.73
CA LEU A 271 0.89 23.57 8.92
C LEU A 271 1.65 23.16 7.65
N LEU A 272 1.22 22.12 6.93
CA LEU A 272 1.86 21.72 5.66
C LEU A 272 1.73 22.79 4.58
N ILE A 273 0.59 23.48 4.50
CA ILE A 273 0.39 24.61 3.59
C ILE A 273 1.32 25.76 3.97
N GLU A 274 1.47 26.04 5.27
CA GLU A 274 2.36 27.08 5.77
C GLU A 274 3.84 26.75 5.51
N ILE A 275 4.27 25.51 5.75
CA ILE A 275 5.63 25.04 5.45
C ILE A 275 5.91 25.19 3.95
N LYS A 276 4.99 24.78 3.07
CA LYS A 276 5.14 24.97 1.62
C LYS A 276 5.29 26.45 1.26
N ARG A 277 4.53 27.33 1.91
CA ARG A 277 4.65 28.78 1.72
C ARG A 277 6.00 29.31 2.18
N ILE A 278 6.52 28.85 3.31
CA ILE A 278 7.85 29.22 3.84
C ILE A 278 8.95 28.74 2.89
N LEU A 279 8.87 27.48 2.43
CA LEU A 279 9.85 26.91 1.50
C LEU A 279 9.88 27.69 0.18
N ALA A 280 8.72 27.95 -0.43
CA ALA A 280 8.65 28.75 -1.67
C ALA A 280 9.20 30.17 -1.49
N ARG A 281 8.95 30.80 -0.33
CA ARG A 281 9.55 32.10 0.01
C ARG A 281 11.07 32.01 0.17
N SER A 282 11.56 30.95 0.83
CA SER A 282 13.00 30.74 1.02
C SER A 282 13.72 30.48 -0.31
N GLU A 283 13.08 29.76 -1.23
CA GLU A 283 13.58 29.51 -2.57
C GLU A 283 13.69 30.81 -3.37
N ARG A 284 12.64 31.63 -3.36
CA ARG A 284 12.66 32.96 -3.97
C ARG A 284 13.74 33.86 -3.40
N LEU A 285 13.92 33.89 -2.07
CA LEU A 285 15.00 34.66 -1.44
C LEU A 285 16.38 34.13 -1.83
N ASN A 286 16.53 32.81 -2.00
CA ASN A 286 17.77 32.20 -2.47
C ASN A 286 18.05 32.55 -3.94
N GLU A 287 17.03 32.61 -4.78
CA GLU A 287 17.14 33.09 -6.16
C GLU A 287 17.54 34.57 -6.22
N GLU A 288 16.85 35.43 -5.48
CA GLU A 288 17.17 36.87 -5.39
C GLU A 288 18.61 37.07 -4.87
N ARG A 289 19.04 36.28 -3.89
CA ARG A 289 20.42 36.25 -3.40
C ARG A 289 21.39 35.80 -4.49
N ARG A 290 21.09 34.72 -5.23
CA ARG A 290 21.95 34.25 -6.34
C ARG A 290 22.05 35.32 -7.43
N ASP A 291 20.96 36.01 -7.76
CA ASP A 291 20.97 37.12 -8.71
C ASP A 291 21.81 38.29 -8.23
N LEU A 292 21.74 38.63 -6.94
CA LEU A 292 22.63 39.63 -6.35
C LEU A 292 24.09 39.20 -6.42
N TYR A 293 24.41 37.95 -6.09
CA TYR A 293 25.76 37.43 -6.25
C TYR A 293 26.21 37.49 -7.71
N ASN A 294 25.39 37.07 -8.67
CA ASN A 294 25.71 37.16 -10.10
C ASN A 294 25.93 38.61 -10.56
N ARG A 295 25.22 39.59 -9.98
CA ARG A 295 25.40 41.02 -10.28
C ARG A 295 26.63 41.61 -9.60
N LEU A 296 26.96 41.15 -8.39
CA LEU A 296 28.14 41.59 -7.62
C LEU A 296 29.43 40.97 -8.15
N ASP A 297 29.35 39.75 -8.68
CA ASP A 297 30.43 39.00 -9.33
C ASP A 297 30.61 39.42 -10.80
N TYR A 298 30.12 40.61 -11.15
CA TYR A 298 30.48 41.25 -12.41
C TYR A 298 32.00 41.38 -12.42
N PRO A 299 32.71 40.88 -13.45
CA PRO A 299 34.16 40.97 -13.49
C PRO A 299 34.54 42.44 -13.33
N ARG A 300 35.21 42.77 -12.22
CA ARG A 300 35.84 44.09 -12.09
C ARG A 300 36.74 44.22 -13.30
N ALA A 301 36.52 45.26 -14.09
CA ALA A 301 37.39 45.54 -15.22
C ALA A 301 38.77 45.91 -14.65
N GLU A 302 39.66 44.91 -14.57
CA GLU A 302 41.08 45.09 -14.26
C GLU A 302 41.81 45.87 -15.37
N THR A 303 41.12 46.18 -16.48
CA THR A 303 41.65 46.96 -17.59
C THR A 303 41.39 48.44 -17.39
N ASP A 304 42.47 49.21 -17.25
CA ASP A 304 42.43 50.66 -17.19
C ASP A 304 41.76 51.23 -18.47
N ILE A 305 40.80 52.13 -18.27
CA ILE A 305 39.96 52.76 -19.31
C ILE A 305 40.83 53.50 -20.35
N SER A 306 42.06 53.88 -19.96
CA SER A 306 43.05 54.51 -20.84
C SER A 306 43.37 53.68 -22.09
N SER A 307 43.39 52.35 -21.99
CA SER A 307 43.67 51.43 -23.10
C SER A 307 42.60 51.42 -24.19
N PHE A 308 41.38 51.86 -23.87
CA PHE A 308 40.24 51.95 -24.80
C PHE A 308 40.01 53.37 -25.34
N LYS A 309 40.86 54.34 -25.01
CA LYS A 309 40.74 55.71 -25.56
C LYS A 309 41.35 55.86 -26.96
N SER A 310 42.18 54.90 -27.39
CA SER A 310 42.72 54.88 -28.75
C SER A 310 41.74 54.21 -29.73
N SER A 311 41.73 54.62 -31.00
CA SER A 311 40.85 54.04 -32.02
C SER A 311 41.13 52.54 -32.24
N THR A 312 42.38 52.11 -32.07
CA THR A 312 42.79 50.70 -32.13
C THR A 312 42.27 49.90 -30.94
N GLY A 313 42.26 50.47 -29.74
CA GLY A 313 41.68 49.86 -28.54
C GLY A 313 40.15 49.70 -28.64
N LEU A 314 39.46 50.68 -29.23
CA LEU A 314 38.01 50.58 -29.50
C LEU A 314 37.67 49.52 -30.54
N GLN A 315 38.49 49.37 -31.58
CA GLN A 315 38.29 48.33 -32.59
C GLN A 315 38.46 46.91 -32.00
N THR A 316 39.45 46.71 -31.13
CA THR A 316 39.64 45.43 -30.43
C THR A 316 38.50 45.15 -29.46
N LEU A 317 38.02 46.18 -28.75
CA LEU A 317 36.84 46.05 -27.88
C LEU A 317 35.60 45.65 -28.68
N LEU A 318 35.34 46.31 -29.81
CA LEU A 318 34.20 46.00 -30.68
C LEU A 318 34.27 44.56 -31.20
N GLN A 319 35.47 44.11 -31.62
CA GLN A 319 35.67 42.75 -32.11
C GLN A 319 35.52 41.70 -31.00
N ASN A 320 35.97 42.00 -29.78
CA ASN A 320 35.74 41.17 -28.60
C ASN A 320 34.27 41.13 -28.20
N LEU A 321 33.55 42.25 -28.27
CA LEU A 321 32.13 42.33 -27.96
C LEU A 321 31.30 41.55 -29.00
N MET A 322 31.62 41.68 -30.29
CA MET A 322 31.01 40.87 -31.35
C MET A 322 31.26 39.37 -31.18
N SER A 323 32.41 38.98 -30.63
CA SER A 323 32.77 37.58 -30.36
C SER A 323 32.05 37.05 -29.10
N ALA A 324 31.96 37.89 -28.06
CA ALA A 324 31.22 37.58 -26.83
C ALA A 324 29.72 37.45 -27.10
N ASP A 325 29.15 38.29 -27.97
CA ASP A 325 27.72 38.26 -28.32
C ASP A 325 27.36 37.01 -29.14
N LYS A 326 28.26 36.58 -30.03
CA LYS A 326 28.17 35.27 -30.70
C LYS A 326 28.23 34.09 -29.71
N SER A 327 28.99 34.21 -28.62
CA SER A 327 29.12 33.16 -27.60
C SER A 327 27.92 33.09 -26.63
N LYS A 328 27.31 34.24 -26.28
CA LYS A 328 26.12 34.31 -25.40
C LYS A 328 24.85 33.78 -26.07
N LYS A 329 24.69 33.98 -27.39
CA LYS A 329 23.60 33.36 -28.16
C LYS A 329 23.64 31.82 -28.14
N ARG A 330 24.77 31.19 -27.82
CA ARG A 330 24.87 29.73 -27.64
C ARG A 330 24.58 29.24 -26.23
N LYS A 331 24.38 30.11 -25.23
CA LYS A 331 24.25 29.72 -23.82
C LYS A 331 22.95 30.17 -23.14
N SER A 332 21.95 30.62 -23.91
CA SER A 332 20.67 31.13 -23.38
C SER A 332 19.47 30.54 -24.12
N ILE A 333 19.29 29.22 -24.07
CA ILE A 333 17.97 28.57 -24.25
C ILE A 333 18.00 27.08 -23.81
N MET A 334 18.46 26.76 -22.60
CA MET A 334 18.12 25.45 -22.02
C MET A 334 18.18 25.56 -20.50
N GLY A 335 17.01 25.48 -19.86
CA GLY A 335 16.90 25.38 -18.42
C GLY A 335 17.67 24.15 -17.93
N THR A 336 18.47 24.34 -16.89
CA THR A 336 19.25 23.29 -16.27
C THR A 336 18.48 22.72 -15.10
N ASP A 337 17.65 21.71 -15.38
CA ASP A 337 17.37 20.65 -14.40
C ASP A 337 18.51 19.63 -14.46
N GLY A 338 19.12 19.37 -13.30
CA GLY A 338 19.83 18.13 -12.98
C GLY A 338 21.15 17.82 -13.71
N VAL A 339 22.25 17.83 -12.93
CA VAL A 339 23.26 16.77 -12.75
C VAL A 339 24.66 17.33 -12.43
N SER A 340 25.28 16.72 -11.42
CA SER A 340 26.61 16.95 -10.83
C SER A 340 27.79 16.67 -11.79
N PRO A 341 29.04 17.02 -11.42
CA PRO A 341 30.11 17.39 -12.35
C PRO A 341 30.95 16.20 -12.84
N GLY A 342 31.45 16.28 -14.08
CA GLY A 342 32.43 15.36 -14.64
C GLY A 342 33.46 16.13 -15.47
N GLY A 343 34.74 15.96 -15.13
CA GLY A 343 35.87 16.78 -15.55
C GLY A 343 36.51 16.44 -16.89
N ALA A 344 37.52 17.26 -17.20
CA ALA A 344 38.29 17.29 -18.43
C ALA A 344 39.19 16.07 -18.66
N ALA A 345 39.49 15.82 -19.95
CA ALA A 345 40.38 14.78 -20.44
C ALA A 345 41.88 15.13 -20.25
N GLY A 346 42.67 14.11 -19.92
CA GLY A 346 44.12 14.00 -20.14
C GLY A 346 44.46 12.58 -20.63
N PRO A 347 45.59 12.36 -21.35
CA PRO A 347 45.79 11.15 -22.14
C PRO A 347 46.61 10.06 -21.42
N GLY A 348 46.29 8.79 -21.70
CA GLY A 348 47.21 7.66 -21.50
C GLY A 348 46.60 6.38 -20.92
N GLY A 349 47.00 5.22 -21.47
CA GLY A 349 46.98 3.93 -20.77
C GLY A 349 45.89 2.94 -21.16
N ALA A 350 46.26 1.67 -21.22
CA ALA A 350 45.53 0.54 -21.79
C ALA A 350 44.46 -0.12 -20.88
N ALA A 351 43.65 -0.97 -21.52
CA ALA A 351 43.01 -2.21 -21.04
C ALA A 351 41.59 -2.19 -20.45
N GLN A 352 40.79 -3.10 -21.04
CA GLN A 352 39.75 -3.99 -20.49
C GLN A 352 38.32 -3.52 -20.12
N GLU A 353 37.40 -4.23 -20.79
CA GLU A 353 36.14 -4.86 -20.34
C GLU A 353 34.82 -4.10 -20.09
N ALA A 354 33.82 -4.60 -20.83
CA ALA A 354 32.50 -5.06 -20.37
C ALA A 354 31.49 -4.08 -19.73
N GLY A 355 30.56 -3.61 -20.57
CA GLY A 355 29.12 -3.92 -20.47
C GLY A 355 28.27 -3.29 -19.35
N LYS A 356 27.30 -2.45 -19.75
CA LYS A 356 25.85 -2.72 -19.59
C LYS A 356 25.00 -1.63 -20.25
N ARG A 357 23.97 -2.09 -20.98
CA ARG A 357 22.88 -1.33 -21.59
C ARG A 357 21.67 -1.45 -20.67
N ASP A 358 21.06 -0.33 -20.30
CA ASP A 358 19.71 -0.31 -19.74
C ASP A 358 18.70 0.00 -20.84
N SER A 359 17.73 -0.89 -20.98
CA SER A 359 16.56 -0.74 -21.86
C SER A 359 15.32 -0.50 -21.01
N LEU A 360 14.62 0.57 -21.38
CA LEU A 360 13.28 0.96 -20.94
C LEU A 360 12.25 -0.15 -21.16
N ALA A 361 11.32 -0.31 -20.21
CA ALA A 361 9.99 -0.84 -20.48
C ALA A 361 8.95 -0.18 -19.56
N ALA A 362 7.99 0.48 -20.21
CA ALA A 362 6.81 1.09 -19.61
C ALA A 362 5.79 0.02 -19.19
N GLY A 363 5.15 0.22 -18.04
CA GLY A 363 4.02 -0.56 -17.55
C GLY A 363 2.81 0.34 -17.28
N ALA A 364 1.77 0.16 -18.08
CA ALA A 364 0.47 0.82 -17.95
C ALA A 364 -0.29 0.34 -16.71
N VAL A 365 -0.94 1.26 -16.00
CA VAL A 365 -1.81 0.96 -14.85
C VAL A 365 -3.26 1.26 -15.22
N ALA A 366 -4.08 0.21 -15.27
CA ALA A 366 -5.53 0.28 -15.38
C ALA A 366 -6.14 0.49 -13.98
N GLY A 367 -6.92 1.56 -13.82
CA GLY A 367 -7.62 1.89 -12.58
C GLY A 367 -8.90 1.07 -12.41
N ALA A 368 -8.98 0.29 -11.33
CA ALA A 368 -10.21 -0.36 -10.86
C ALA A 368 -10.80 0.43 -9.68
N SER A 369 -12.07 0.82 -9.82
CA SER A 369 -12.85 1.59 -8.86
C SER A 369 -13.38 0.70 -7.72
N ILE A 370 -13.02 1.03 -6.47
CA ILE A 370 -13.50 0.36 -5.25
C ILE A 370 -14.57 1.25 -4.58
N LYS A 371 -15.76 0.69 -4.35
CA LYS A 371 -16.86 1.30 -3.59
C LYS A 371 -16.69 1.06 -2.08
N PRO A 372 -17.12 1.98 -1.19
CA PRO A 372 -17.04 1.80 0.25
C PRO A 372 -18.22 0.95 0.78
N GLY A 373 -17.90 -0.05 1.61
CA GLY A 373 -18.87 -0.86 2.33
C GLY A 373 -19.43 -0.16 3.56
N HIS A 374 -20.76 -0.20 3.72
CA HIS A 374 -21.48 0.31 4.89
C HIS A 374 -21.41 -0.66 6.07
N SER A 375 -21.06 -0.12 7.24
CA SER A 375 -21.18 -0.75 8.54
C SER A 375 -22.66 -0.87 8.94
N HIS A 376 -23.09 -2.05 9.40
CA HIS A 376 -24.39 -2.23 10.05
C HIS A 376 -24.18 -2.56 11.52
N ASN A 377 -24.44 -1.55 12.33
CA ASN A 377 -24.50 -1.58 13.79
C ASN A 377 -25.83 -2.26 14.18
N ASN A 378 -25.77 -3.45 14.78
CA ASN A 378 -26.97 -4.19 15.17
C ASN A 378 -27.23 -4.00 16.67
N SER A 379 -28.04 -2.99 17.01
CA SER A 379 -28.55 -2.79 18.37
C SER A 379 -29.58 -3.87 18.73
N ARG A 380 -29.16 -4.88 19.51
CA ARG A 380 -30.10 -5.83 20.12
C ARG A 380 -30.76 -5.20 21.36
N ARG A 381 -32.05 -4.86 21.21
CA ARG A 381 -33.00 -4.66 22.31
C ARG A 381 -32.99 -5.87 23.26
N ARG A 382 -32.54 -5.67 24.51
CA ARG A 382 -32.83 -6.57 25.63
C ARG A 382 -34.33 -6.45 25.96
N ARG A 383 -35.09 -7.52 25.71
CA ARG A 383 -36.38 -7.75 26.37
C ARG A 383 -36.10 -8.45 27.70
N SER A 384 -36.39 -7.75 28.79
CA SER A 384 -36.48 -8.30 30.14
C SER A 384 -37.58 -9.35 30.21
N ARG A 385 -37.21 -10.60 30.49
CA ARG A 385 -38.13 -11.62 31.03
C ARG A 385 -37.85 -11.71 32.53
N SER A 386 -38.77 -11.15 33.31
CA SER A 386 -38.91 -11.40 34.74
C SER A 386 -39.19 -12.88 34.96
N ARG A 387 -38.31 -13.56 35.70
CA ARG A 387 -38.55 -14.91 36.21
C ARG A 387 -38.83 -14.76 37.70
N SER A 388 -40.07 -15.03 38.07
CA SER A 388 -40.57 -15.16 39.43
C SER A 388 -39.77 -16.25 40.16
N GLN A 389 -39.14 -15.88 41.26
CA GLN A 389 -38.71 -16.81 42.30
C GLN A 389 -39.95 -17.32 43.04
N SER A 390 -40.06 -18.63 43.11
CA SER A 390 -40.94 -19.35 44.03
C SER A 390 -40.13 -19.66 45.29
N ASP A 391 -40.42 -18.93 46.36
CA ASP A 391 -40.12 -19.31 47.74
C ASP A 391 -41.43 -19.68 48.41
N ALA A 392 -41.51 -20.91 48.91
CA ALA A 392 -42.41 -21.41 49.97
C ALA A 392 -41.92 -22.84 50.25
N SER A 393 -41.19 -23.04 51.36
CA SER A 393 -41.71 -23.56 52.64
C SER A 393 -42.08 -25.04 52.56
#